data_AF-A0A2V9SKP6-F1
#
_entry.id   AF-A0A2V9SKP6-F1
#
_cell.length_a   1.000
_cell.length_b   1.000
_cell.length_c   1.000
_cell.angle_alpha   90.00
_cell.angle_beta   90.00
_cell.angle_gamma   90.00
#
_symmetry.space_group_name_H-M   'P 1'
#
loop_
_entity.id
_entity.type
_entity.pdbx_description
1 polymer ?
#
loop_
_entity_poly.entity_id
_entity_poly.type
_entity_poly.pdbx_seq_one_letter_code
_entity_poly.pdbx_strand_id
1 'polypeptide(L)' 'MNERMAWIENEHFKGWHCRECSWAVSAIRVDTTVAVLAFNRAAHGGFEKHHCVPASEKPKARAQAAGK' A
#
# COMPACT_ATOMS: atom_id res chain seq x y z
N MET A 1 15.91 -3.85 4.69
CA MET A 1 14.87 -3.07 3.98
C MET A 1 14.04 -4.06 3.18
N ASN A 2 12.71 -3.97 3.22
CA ASN A 2 11.85 -4.88 2.48
C ASN A 2 11.62 -4.33 1.07
N GLU A 3 12.16 -5.01 0.06
CA GLU A 3 12.10 -4.60 -1.36
C GLU A 3 10.67 -4.48 -1.92
N ARG A 4 9.70 -5.11 -1.27
CA ARG A 4 8.28 -5.06 -1.62
C ARG A 4 7.55 -3.87 -1.00
N MET A 5 8.16 -3.17 -0.05
CA MET A 5 7.59 -2.00 0.61
C MET A 5 8.23 -0.73 0.04
N ALA A 6 7.41 0.22 -0.39
CA ALA A 6 7.88 1.46 -0.97
C ALA A 6 7.13 2.67 -0.42
N TRP A 7 7.85 3.79 -0.34
CA TRP A 7 7.30 5.09 0.03
C TRP A 7 6.77 5.77 -1.23
N ILE A 8 5.52 6.22 -1.19
CA ILE A 8 4.95 7.11 -2.22
C ILE A 8 4.60 8.44 -1.56
N GLU A 9 4.93 9.51 -2.26
CA GLU A 9 4.50 10.86 -1.96
C GLU A 9 4.07 11.53 -3.26
N ASN A 10 2.77 11.81 -3.36
CA ASN A 10 2.14 12.55 -4.45
C ASN A 10 1.00 13.43 -3.90
N GLU A 11 0.32 14.18 -4.77
CA GLU A 11 -0.73 15.12 -4.39
C GLU A 11 -1.93 14.47 -3.67
N HIS A 12 -2.15 13.17 -3.87
CA HIS A 12 -3.30 12.43 -3.34
C HIS A 12 -2.95 11.44 -2.23
N PHE A 13 -1.67 11.09 -2.08
CA PHE A 13 -1.22 10.06 -1.15
C PHE A 13 0.21 10.29 -0.70
N LYS A 14 0.41 10.18 0.61
CA LYS A 14 1.72 10.12 1.24
C LYS A 14 1.73 8.95 2.22
N GLY A 15 2.64 8.00 2.04
CA GLY A 15 2.73 6.84 2.92
C GLY A 15 3.42 5.62 2.31
N TRP A 16 3.33 4.51 3.02
CA TRP A 16 3.91 3.24 2.60
C TRP A 16 2.90 2.42 1.80
N HIS A 17 3.38 1.69 0.79
CA HIS A 17 2.59 0.75 0.02
C HIS A 17 3.37 -0.53 -0.28
N CYS A 18 2.63 -1.60 -0.58
CA CYS A 18 3.18 -2.82 -1.15
C CYS A 18 3.29 -2.67 -2.67
N ARG A 19 4.37 -3.16 -3.27
CA ARG A 19 4.55 -3.17 -4.74
C ARG A 19 3.78 -4.29 -5.43
N GLU A 20 3.36 -5.31 -4.69
CA GLU A 20 2.77 -6.54 -5.25
C GLU A 20 1.25 -6.62 -5.06
N CYS A 21 0.69 -5.90 -4.08
CA CYS A 21 -0.73 -5.91 -3.76
C CYS A 21 -1.27 -4.50 -3.43
N SER A 22 -2.56 -4.39 -3.12
CA SER A 22 -3.21 -3.12 -2.80
C SER A 22 -3.02 -2.66 -1.33
N TRP A 23 -2.11 -3.27 -0.58
CA TRP A 23 -1.83 -2.85 0.79
C TRP A 23 -1.14 -1.48 0.78
N ALA A 24 -1.68 -0.54 1.56
CA ALA A 24 -1.10 0.77 1.76
C ALA A 24 -1.50 1.34 3.12
N VAL A 25 -0.64 2.19 3.68
CA VAL A 25 -0.90 2.93 4.92
C VAL A 25 -0.44 4.38 4.76
N SER A 26 -1.37 5.30 4.99
CA SER A 26 -1.16 6.73 4.80
C SER A 26 -0.51 7.38 6.02
N ALA A 27 0.49 8.23 5.77
CA ALA A 27 1.21 9.03 6.75
C ALA A 27 0.46 10.34 7.08
N ILE A 28 -0.80 10.24 7.50
CA ILE A 28 -1.63 11.42 7.79
C ILE A 28 -1.18 12.04 9.12
N ARG A 29 -0.69 13.30 9.07
CA ARG A 29 -0.29 14.11 10.24
C ARG A 29 0.89 13.57 11.05
N VAL A 30 1.93 13.08 10.37
CA VAL A 30 3.23 12.78 11.00
C VAL A 30 4.16 13.98 10.86
N ASP A 31 4.08 14.92 11.80
CA ASP A 31 4.74 16.23 11.76
C ASP A 31 6.05 16.29 12.58
N THR A 32 6.23 15.37 13.51
CA THR A 32 7.44 15.28 14.34
C THR A 32 8.30 14.07 13.97
N THR A 33 9.61 14.16 14.23
CA THR A 33 10.54 13.02 14.06
C THR A 33 10.08 11.79 14.84
N VAL A 34 9.55 11.98 16.06
CA VAL A 34 9.00 10.89 16.88
C VAL A 34 7.79 10.26 16.22
N ALA A 35 6.86 11.06 15.69
CA ALA A 35 5.69 10.57 14.97
C ALA A 35 6.09 9.81 13.69
N VAL A 36 7.08 10.30 12.94
CA VAL A 36 7.61 9.61 11.75
C VAL A 36 8.23 8.26 12.11
N LEU A 37 9.03 8.19 13.18
CA LEU A 37 9.63 6.93 13.63
C LEU A 37 8.57 5.93 14.10
N ALA A 38 7.59 6.38 14.88
CA ALA A 38 6.49 5.54 15.34
C ALA A 38 5.64 5.03 14.17
N PHE A 39 5.35 5.89 13.20
CA PHE A 39 4.65 5.53 11.98
C PHE A 39 5.41 4.48 11.18
N ASN A 40 6.71 4.68 10.95
CA ASN A 40 7.53 3.71 10.21
C ASN A 40 7.53 2.35 10.91
N ARG A 41 7.70 2.31 12.24
CA ARG A 41 7.66 1.05 12.99
C ARG A 41 6.30 0.35 12.88
N ALA A 42 5.20 1.10 12.98
CA ALA A 42 3.85 0.57 12.85
C ALA A 42 3.59 0.05 11.42
N ALA A 43 4.00 0.80 10.40
CA ALA A 43 3.85 0.41 9.00
C ALA A 43 4.63 -0.88 8.69
N HIS A 44 5.86 -1.01 9.19
CA HIS A 44 6.64 -2.23 9.05
C HIS A 44 5.98 -3.43 9.73
N GLY A 45 5.51 -3.28 10.98
CA GLY A 45 4.82 -4.37 11.68
C GLY A 45 3.48 -4.75 11.04
N GLY A 46 2.78 -3.78 10.43
CA GLY A 46 1.59 -4.03 9.62
C GLY A 46 1.92 -4.75 8.31
N PHE A 47 3.03 -4.37 7.67
CA PHE A 47 3.52 -5.02 6.46
C PHE A 47 3.93 -6.47 6.74
N GLU A 48 4.62 -6.79 7.83
CA GLU A 48 4.98 -8.20 8.12
C GLU A 48 3.75 -9.11 8.29
N LYS A 49 2.62 -8.54 8.71
CA LYS A 49 1.36 -9.25 8.93
C LYS A 49 0.41 -9.17 7.74
N HIS A 50 0.73 -8.40 6.70
CA HIS A 50 -0.17 -8.29 5.57
C HIS A 50 -0.10 -9.59 4.74
N HIS A 51 -1.25 -10.21 4.50
CA HIS A 51 -1.34 -11.36 3.62
C HIS A 51 -1.23 -10.84 2.19
N CYS A 52 -0.01 -10.87 1.64
CA CYS A 52 0.27 -10.35 0.31
C CYS A 52 -0.36 -11.25 -0.75
N VAL A 53 -1.54 -10.87 -1.23
CA VAL A 53 -2.20 -11.50 -2.38
C VAL A 53 -1.87 -10.67 -3.62
N PRO A 54 -1.10 -11.18 -4.58
CA PRO A 54 -0.70 -10.44 -5.76
C PRO A 54 -1.92 -9.90 -6.51
N ALA A 55 -1.85 -8.65 -6.96
CA ALA A 55 -2.95 -8.01 -7.69
C ALA A 55 -3.33 -8.74 -9.00
N SER A 56 -2.46 -9.63 -9.49
CA SER A 56 -2.68 -10.52 -10.64
C SER A 56 -3.81 -11.55 -10.43
N GLU A 57 -4.24 -11.78 -9.19
CA GLU A 57 -5.37 -12.67 -8.86
C GLU A 57 -6.73 -11.97 -8.84
N LYS A 58 -6.83 -10.71 -9.28
CA LYS A 58 -8.14 -10.14 -9.62
C LYS A 58 -8.70 -10.97 -10.78
N PRO A 59 -9.89 -11.59 -10.65
CA PRO A 59 -10.56 -12.16 -11.80
C PRO A 59 -10.62 -11.06 -12.84
N LYS A 60 -10.11 -11.33 -14.05
CA LYS A 60 -10.40 -10.48 -15.20
C LYS A 60 -11.91 -10.39 -15.24
N ALA A 61 -12.47 -9.27 -14.77
CA ALA A 61 -13.87 -8.96 -14.98
C ALA A 61 -13.99 -8.94 -16.50
N ARG A 62 -14.52 -10.04 -17.03
CA ARG A 62 -14.79 -10.26 -18.42
C ARG A 62 -15.76 -9.14 -18.81
N ALA A 63 -15.24 -8.05 -19.36
CA ALA A 63 -16.03 -7.15 -20.18
C ALA A 63 -16.39 -7.92 -21.45
N GLN A 64 -17.40 -8.78 -21.34
CA GLN A 64 -18.18 -9.25 -22.47
C GLN A 64 -19.66 -8.99 -22.16
N ALA A 65 -20.38 -8.63 -23.24
CA ALA A 65 -21.78 -8.20 -23.34
C ALA A 65 -21.97 -6.68 -23.13
N ALA A 66 -22.59 -5.92 -24.03
CA ALA A 66 -23.49 -6.23 -25.17
C ALA A 66 -23.29 -5.16 -26.28
N GLY A 67 -23.38 -5.48 -27.58
CA GLY A 67 -24.65 -5.57 -28.34
C GLY A 67 -25.18 -4.14 -28.60
N LYS A 68 -25.23 -3.59 -29.82
CA LYS A 68 -25.81 -4.08 -31.07
C LYS A 68 -25.24 -3.28 -32.25
#